data_AF-A0A3D9RWM1-F1
#
_entry.id   AF-A0A3D9RWM1-F1
#
_cell.length_a   1.000
_cell.length_b   1.000
_cell.length_c   1.000
_cell.angle_alpha   90.00
_cell.angle_beta   90.00
_cell.angle_gamma   90.00
#
_symmetry.space_group_name_H-M   'P 1'
#
loop_
_entity.id
_entity.type
_entity.pdbx_description
1 polymer ?
#
loop_
_entity_poly.entity_id
_entity_poly.type
_entity_poly.pdbx_seq_one_letter_code
_entity_poly.pdbx_strand_id
1 'polypeptide(L)'
;MTTKSNWYPDNYEQSRDRFRARRQTLARYWSETTLSSLELSPGLEMDMLTASHPHADQVLIITTGLHGIEGIVGSAMLELLLEDFVQGLNHERTALVLVHAINPWGMKHESKTNEHNIDLNRNLVVDWSDRPALSNPDYERMHRLFRPRSHHNIPAIEKLRFLGTMVRELRTSKPVDLTRAVTLGQYGDPQGIYYGGEQAEPATAALQELYERCMREYKQIVLLDMHTGYGPSDRMFLVNSSLEPRGRPELQKKLSYESITETKEGEFYRINGDMIDYLYRLRAARYPDTELFATAFEFGTLGDSILAQIESLHITVQQNDHRHRGRGSKSNIRRRFREMYAPSSAAWRSKAISDCRQAYEGIIRGFEL
;
A
#
# COMPACT_ATOMS: atom_id res chain seq x y z
N MET A 1 -32.51 -10.89 -8.76
CA MET A 1 -32.22 -9.64 -8.04
C MET A 1 -31.08 -9.93 -7.07
N THR A 2 -29.84 -9.79 -7.52
CA THR A 2 -28.65 -9.94 -6.67
C THR A 2 -28.64 -8.82 -5.64
N THR A 3 -28.73 -9.19 -4.37
CA THR A 3 -28.51 -8.30 -3.23
C THR A 3 -27.22 -7.50 -3.47
N LYS A 4 -27.27 -6.16 -3.38
CA LYS A 4 -26.09 -5.29 -3.48
C LYS A 4 -24.98 -5.90 -2.62
N SER A 5 -23.92 -6.41 -3.25
CA SER A 5 -22.78 -6.97 -2.55
C SER A 5 -22.18 -5.87 -1.68
N ASN A 6 -22.11 -6.11 -0.37
CA ASN A 6 -21.34 -5.25 0.51
C ASN A 6 -19.85 -5.52 0.27
N TRP A 7 -19.26 -4.81 -0.69
CA TRP A 7 -17.86 -4.96 -1.09
C TRP A 7 -16.88 -4.84 0.09
N TYR A 8 -17.18 -3.96 1.05
CA TYR A 8 -16.25 -3.61 2.11
C TYR A 8 -16.44 -4.50 3.34
N PRO A 9 -15.37 -5.09 3.89
CA PRO A 9 -15.44 -5.77 5.18
C PRO A 9 -15.49 -4.76 6.34
N ASP A 10 -16.10 -5.18 7.45
CA ASP A 10 -16.18 -4.41 8.69
C ASP A 10 -14.87 -4.49 9.49
N ASN A 11 -14.20 -5.65 9.45
CA ASN A 11 -12.97 -5.96 10.20
C ASN A 11 -12.10 -7.01 9.48
N TYR A 12 -10.91 -7.26 10.04
CA TYR A 12 -9.96 -8.23 9.51
C TYR A 12 -10.53 -9.65 9.45
N GLU A 13 -11.19 -10.11 10.51
CA GLU A 13 -11.71 -11.49 10.57
C GLU A 13 -12.72 -11.76 9.44
N GLN A 14 -13.68 -10.86 9.23
CA GLN A 14 -14.64 -10.97 8.13
C GLN A 14 -13.93 -10.91 6.77
N SER A 15 -12.92 -10.05 6.62
CA SER A 15 -12.14 -9.93 5.39
C SER A 15 -11.38 -11.22 5.07
N ARG A 16 -10.72 -11.80 6.08
CA ARG A 16 -9.98 -13.07 5.99
C ARG A 16 -10.89 -14.23 5.61
N ASP A 17 -12.03 -14.36 6.28
CA ASP A 17 -12.97 -15.45 6.04
C ASP A 17 -13.54 -15.39 4.62
N ARG A 18 -13.86 -14.18 4.14
CA ARG A 18 -14.26 -13.94 2.74
C ARG A 18 -13.15 -14.35 1.78
N PHE A 19 -11.92 -13.87 1.99
CA PHE A 19 -10.77 -14.19 1.15
C PHE A 19 -10.53 -15.71 1.05
N ARG A 20 -10.50 -16.43 2.16
CA ARG A 20 -10.28 -17.89 2.19
C ARG A 20 -11.37 -18.65 1.44
N ALA A 21 -12.62 -18.21 1.53
CA ALA A 21 -13.74 -18.83 0.82
C ALA A 21 -13.57 -18.78 -0.71
N ARG A 22 -12.84 -17.79 -1.24
CA ARG A 22 -12.63 -17.58 -2.67
C ARG A 22 -11.75 -18.63 -3.33
N ARG A 23 -11.04 -19.45 -2.54
CA ARG A 23 -10.34 -20.64 -3.04
C ARG A 23 -11.28 -21.53 -3.88
N GLN A 24 -12.49 -21.76 -3.40
CA GLN A 24 -13.46 -22.62 -4.11
C GLN A 24 -13.94 -22.01 -5.43
N THR A 25 -13.98 -20.67 -5.51
CA THR A 25 -14.31 -19.95 -6.74
C THR A 25 -13.18 -20.09 -7.77
N LEU A 26 -11.93 -19.88 -7.35
CA LEU A 26 -10.76 -19.98 -8.24
C LEU A 26 -10.55 -21.41 -8.77
N ALA A 27 -10.79 -22.42 -7.94
CA ALA A 27 -10.66 -23.83 -8.33
C ALA A 27 -11.64 -24.29 -9.44
N ARG A 28 -12.60 -23.44 -9.84
CA ARG A 28 -13.48 -23.69 -11.00
C ARG A 28 -12.83 -23.33 -12.32
N TYR A 29 -11.80 -22.49 -12.29
CA TYR A 29 -11.16 -21.90 -13.46
C TYR A 29 -9.74 -22.42 -13.68
N TRP A 30 -8.99 -22.66 -12.59
CA TRP A 30 -7.63 -23.19 -12.66
C TRP A 30 -7.54 -24.61 -12.10
N SER A 31 -6.69 -25.43 -12.72
CA SER A 31 -6.44 -26.81 -12.29
C SER A 31 -5.62 -26.90 -10.99
N GLU A 32 -4.74 -25.93 -10.76
CA GLU A 32 -3.91 -25.86 -9.56
C GLU A 32 -4.34 -24.64 -8.74
N THR A 33 -5.00 -24.86 -7.60
CA THR A 33 -5.41 -23.77 -6.70
C THR A 33 -5.01 -24.09 -5.25
N THR A 34 -4.19 -23.22 -4.68
CA THR A 34 -3.67 -23.36 -3.32
C THR A 34 -4.02 -22.16 -2.45
N LEU A 35 -4.22 -22.43 -1.16
CA LEU A 35 -4.28 -21.42 -0.11
C LEU A 35 -3.13 -21.75 0.85
N SER A 36 -2.20 -20.82 1.00
CA SER A 36 -1.13 -20.89 2.00
C SER A 36 -1.28 -19.72 2.96
N SER A 37 -0.90 -19.92 4.21
CA SER A 37 -1.01 -18.92 5.26
C SER A 37 0.30 -18.83 6.03
N LEU A 38 0.79 -17.62 6.23
CA LEU A 38 1.93 -17.34 7.09
C LEU A 38 1.45 -16.63 8.36
N GLU A 39 1.56 -17.30 9.51
CA GLU A 39 1.25 -16.68 10.80
C GLU A 39 2.35 -15.66 11.16
N LEU A 40 1.97 -14.39 11.21
CA LEU A 40 2.89 -13.27 11.52
C LEU A 40 2.73 -12.81 12.98
N SER A 41 1.57 -13.06 13.57
CA SER A 41 1.24 -12.79 14.96
C SER A 41 0.14 -13.75 15.41
N PRO A 42 -0.06 -14.02 16.71
CA PRO A 42 -1.04 -15.00 17.19
C PRO A 42 -2.44 -14.82 16.57
N GLY A 43 -2.85 -15.77 15.73
CA GLY A 43 -4.14 -15.77 15.02
C GLY A 43 -4.27 -14.74 13.90
N LEU A 44 -3.16 -14.16 13.44
CA LEU A 44 -3.07 -13.15 12.38
C LEU A 44 -2.11 -13.64 11.30
N GLU A 45 -2.70 -13.95 10.15
CA GLU A 45 -2.02 -14.62 9.04
C GLU A 45 -2.05 -13.72 7.80
N MET A 46 -0.93 -13.71 7.07
CA MET A 46 -0.89 -13.30 5.68
C MET A 46 -1.28 -14.50 4.83
N ASP A 47 -2.49 -14.48 4.28
CA ASP A 47 -2.99 -15.51 3.38
C ASP A 47 -2.59 -15.21 1.94
N MET A 48 -2.24 -16.26 1.21
CA MET A 48 -1.97 -16.20 -0.23
C MET A 48 -2.82 -17.25 -0.95
N LEU A 49 -3.60 -16.79 -1.93
CA LEU A 49 -4.25 -17.66 -2.89
C LEU A 49 -3.45 -17.66 -4.18
N THR A 50 -3.01 -18.84 -4.62
CA THR A 50 -2.46 -19.01 -5.96
C THR A 50 -3.39 -19.88 -6.79
N ALA A 51 -3.57 -19.52 -8.05
CA ALA A 51 -4.32 -20.28 -9.03
C ALA A 51 -3.56 -20.27 -10.36
N SER A 52 -3.22 -21.44 -10.90
CA SER A 52 -2.38 -21.55 -12.09
C SER A 52 -2.78 -22.73 -12.97
N HIS A 53 -2.32 -22.67 -14.21
CA HIS A 53 -2.32 -23.78 -15.16
C HIS A 53 -0.86 -24.13 -15.49
N PRO A 54 -0.50 -25.41 -15.76
CA PRO A 54 0.89 -25.79 -16.06
C PRO A 54 1.52 -25.11 -17.29
N HIS A 55 0.70 -24.47 -18.14
CA HIS A 55 1.15 -23.74 -19.32
C HIS A 55 1.11 -22.22 -19.14
N ALA A 56 0.80 -21.74 -17.93
CA ALA A 56 0.74 -20.32 -17.64
C ALA A 56 2.11 -19.68 -17.82
N ASP A 57 2.18 -18.65 -18.66
CA ASP A 57 3.39 -17.88 -18.96
C ASP A 57 3.31 -16.44 -18.47
N GLN A 58 2.15 -16.00 -17.98
CA GLN A 58 1.92 -14.70 -17.35
C GLN A 58 1.27 -14.83 -15.97
N VAL A 59 1.47 -13.85 -15.09
CA VAL A 59 0.84 -13.82 -13.76
C VAL A 59 0.31 -12.44 -13.42
N LEU A 60 -0.93 -12.41 -12.92
CA LEU A 60 -1.54 -11.26 -12.26
C LEU A 60 -1.39 -11.42 -10.75
N ILE A 61 -0.70 -10.47 -10.14
CA ILE A 61 -0.49 -10.39 -8.69
C ILE A 61 -1.30 -9.22 -8.14
N ILE A 62 -2.13 -9.47 -7.13
CA ILE A 62 -2.80 -8.41 -6.36
C ILE A 62 -2.42 -8.53 -4.90
N THR A 63 -1.89 -7.44 -4.35
CA THR A 63 -1.53 -7.32 -2.95
C THR A 63 -2.45 -6.35 -2.23
N THR A 64 -2.75 -6.67 -0.97
CA THR A 64 -3.60 -5.82 -0.13
C THR A 64 -3.01 -5.67 1.26
N GLY A 65 -3.22 -4.50 1.85
CA GLY A 65 -2.89 -4.27 3.26
C GLY A 65 -1.39 -4.32 3.54
N LEU A 66 -0.54 -3.87 2.62
CA LEU A 66 0.88 -3.55 2.92
C LEU A 66 0.93 -2.53 4.06
N HIS A 67 0.18 -1.45 3.90
CA HIS A 67 -0.31 -0.65 5.01
C HIS A 67 -1.59 -1.30 5.55
N GLY A 68 -1.56 -1.81 6.78
CA GLY A 68 -2.59 -2.75 7.24
C GLY A 68 -4.02 -2.20 7.15
N ILE A 69 -4.27 -0.97 7.61
CA ILE A 69 -5.60 -0.35 7.57
C ILE A 69 -6.19 -0.22 6.16
N GLU A 70 -5.34 -0.04 5.15
CA GLU A 70 -5.73 0.10 3.74
C GLU A 70 -6.23 -1.23 3.16
N GLY A 71 -5.93 -2.35 3.84
CA GLY A 71 -6.47 -3.67 3.53
C GLY A 71 -8.00 -3.76 3.56
N ILE A 72 -8.69 -2.83 4.24
CA ILE A 72 -10.17 -2.73 4.18
C ILE A 72 -10.63 -2.34 2.77
N VAL A 73 -10.00 -1.32 2.18
CA VAL A 73 -10.29 -0.88 0.82
C VAL A 73 -9.74 -1.89 -0.19
N GLY A 74 -8.50 -2.36 0.02
CA GLY A 74 -7.88 -3.37 -0.83
C GLY A 74 -8.69 -4.66 -0.93
N SER A 75 -9.27 -5.14 0.19
CA SER A 75 -10.17 -6.30 0.18
C SER A 75 -11.40 -6.07 -0.70
N ALA A 76 -12.00 -4.87 -0.67
CA ALA A 76 -13.14 -4.56 -1.52
C ALA A 76 -12.77 -4.59 -3.03
N MET A 77 -11.58 -4.12 -3.38
CA MET A 77 -11.06 -4.15 -4.75
C MET A 77 -10.67 -5.55 -5.20
N LEU A 78 -10.22 -6.40 -4.26
CA LEU A 78 -9.94 -7.80 -4.51
C LEU A 78 -11.25 -8.57 -4.76
N GLU A 79 -12.29 -8.32 -3.97
CA GLU A 79 -13.63 -8.88 -4.18
C GLU A 79 -14.24 -8.44 -5.51
N LEU A 80 -14.02 -7.19 -5.91
CA LEU A 80 -14.40 -6.68 -7.24
C LEU A 80 -13.75 -7.47 -8.38
N LEU A 81 -12.43 -7.74 -8.29
CA LEU A 81 -11.73 -8.57 -9.28
C LEU A 81 -12.36 -9.97 -9.37
N LEU A 82 -12.56 -10.60 -8.21
CA LEU A 82 -13.05 -11.97 -8.11
C LEU A 82 -14.47 -12.15 -8.64
N GLU A 83 -15.36 -11.18 -8.41
CA GLU A 83 -16.74 -11.23 -8.90
C GLU A 83 -16.83 -10.91 -10.39
N ASP A 84 -16.12 -9.88 -10.87
CA ASP A 84 -16.44 -9.30 -12.17
C ASP A 84 -15.41 -9.60 -13.27
N PHE A 85 -14.19 -9.99 -12.91
CA PHE A 85 -13.08 -10.10 -13.87
C PHE A 85 -12.49 -11.50 -13.98
N VAL A 86 -12.45 -12.27 -12.89
CA VAL A 86 -11.79 -13.58 -12.88
C VAL A 86 -12.33 -14.53 -13.95
N GLN A 87 -13.64 -14.53 -14.21
CA GLN A 87 -14.23 -15.38 -15.24
C GLN A 87 -13.68 -15.09 -16.65
N GLY A 88 -13.30 -13.83 -16.93
CA GLY A 88 -12.86 -13.36 -18.24
C GLY A 88 -11.36 -13.48 -18.50
N LEU A 89 -10.55 -13.85 -17.50
CA LEU A 89 -9.11 -14.04 -17.67
C LEU A 89 -8.81 -15.26 -18.55
N ASN A 90 -7.66 -15.26 -19.21
CA ASN A 90 -7.17 -16.42 -19.93
C ASN A 90 -6.55 -17.43 -18.96
N HIS A 91 -7.35 -18.35 -18.41
CA HIS A 91 -6.92 -19.27 -17.35
C HIS A 91 -5.79 -20.23 -17.74
N GLU A 92 -5.61 -20.51 -19.04
CA GLU A 92 -4.53 -21.39 -19.53
C GLU A 92 -3.18 -20.69 -19.55
N ARG A 93 -3.17 -19.36 -19.73
CA ARG A 93 -1.96 -18.53 -19.85
C ARG A 93 -1.66 -17.71 -18.59
N THR A 94 -2.69 -17.25 -17.89
CA THR A 94 -2.60 -16.34 -16.75
C THR A 94 -2.75 -17.08 -15.45
N ALA A 95 -1.68 -17.12 -14.66
CA ALA A 95 -1.76 -17.44 -13.25
C ALA A 95 -2.27 -16.23 -12.46
N LEU A 96 -2.89 -16.49 -11.31
CA LEU A 96 -3.35 -15.49 -10.37
C LEU A 96 -2.71 -15.71 -9.01
N VAL A 97 -2.14 -14.65 -8.44
CA VAL A 97 -1.62 -14.63 -7.07
C VAL A 97 -2.29 -13.49 -6.32
N LEU A 98 -3.03 -13.82 -5.27
CA LEU A 98 -3.68 -12.84 -4.41
C LEU A 98 -3.09 -12.91 -3.01
N VAL A 99 -2.70 -11.78 -2.44
CA VAL A 99 -2.13 -11.68 -1.09
C VAL A 99 -3.04 -10.84 -0.20
N HIS A 100 -3.55 -11.44 0.88
CA HIS A 100 -4.47 -10.79 1.81
C HIS A 100 -4.23 -11.20 3.28
N ALA A 101 -4.06 -10.28 4.21
CA ALA A 101 -3.43 -8.98 4.02
C ALA A 101 -1.94 -9.12 4.33
N ILE A 102 -1.07 -8.33 3.68
CA ILE A 102 0.38 -8.36 3.94
C ILE A 102 0.67 -8.04 5.42
N ASN A 103 -0.03 -7.06 5.98
CA ASN A 103 0.05 -6.65 7.37
C ASN A 103 -1.27 -6.95 8.11
N PRO A 104 -1.54 -8.20 8.50
CA PRO A 104 -2.79 -8.58 9.14
C PRO A 104 -2.94 -7.92 10.53
N TRP A 105 -1.84 -7.68 11.23
CA TRP A 105 -1.85 -6.92 12.49
C TRP A 105 -2.31 -5.49 12.28
N GLY A 106 -1.73 -4.79 11.31
CA GLY A 106 -2.12 -3.42 11.00
C GLY A 106 -3.58 -3.34 10.57
N MET A 107 -4.07 -4.32 9.78
CA MET A 107 -5.48 -4.34 9.38
C MET A 107 -6.42 -4.52 10.57
N LYS A 108 -6.15 -5.49 11.45
CA LYS A 108 -6.95 -5.74 12.65
C LYS A 108 -6.95 -4.56 13.63
N HIS A 109 -5.79 -3.93 13.79
CA HIS A 109 -5.59 -2.84 14.74
C HIS A 109 -5.82 -1.45 14.15
N GLU A 110 -6.27 -1.36 12.89
CA GLU A 110 -6.46 -0.10 12.15
C GLU A 110 -5.20 0.78 12.20
N SER A 111 -4.06 0.17 11.87
CA SER A 111 -2.74 0.79 11.82
C SER A 111 -2.15 0.67 10.42
N LYS A 112 -1.36 1.67 10.03
CA LYS A 112 -0.53 1.62 8.83
C LYS A 112 0.62 0.62 9.00
N THR A 113 1.29 0.68 10.15
CA THR A 113 2.47 -0.13 10.48
C THR A 113 2.11 -1.46 11.15
N ASN A 114 3.04 -2.42 11.16
CA ASN A 114 2.88 -3.70 11.83
C ASN A 114 3.02 -3.58 13.37
N GLU A 115 3.03 -4.70 14.09
CA GLU A 115 3.15 -4.82 15.54
C GLU A 115 4.45 -4.23 16.13
N HIS A 116 5.50 -4.14 15.31
CA HIS A 116 6.80 -3.55 15.65
C HIS A 116 6.92 -2.07 15.29
N ASN A 117 5.82 -1.44 14.83
CA ASN A 117 5.79 -0.07 14.32
C ASN A 117 6.57 0.13 13.02
N ILE A 118 6.82 -0.97 12.29
CA ILE A 118 7.50 -0.93 11.00
C ILE A 118 6.48 -0.64 9.90
N ASP A 119 6.78 0.38 9.10
CA ASP A 119 6.13 0.65 7.83
C ASP A 119 6.68 -0.35 6.81
N LEU A 120 5.89 -1.36 6.45
CA LEU A 120 6.34 -2.41 5.54
C LEU A 120 6.67 -1.84 4.15
N ASN A 121 6.05 -0.72 3.72
CA ASN A 121 6.44 -0.04 2.48
C ASN A 121 7.71 0.82 2.64
N ARG A 122 8.43 0.68 3.75
CA ARG A 122 9.81 1.13 3.95
C ARG A 122 10.72 -0.03 4.38
N ASN A 123 10.27 -1.28 4.24
CA ASN A 123 11.00 -2.44 4.71
C ASN A 123 11.52 -3.33 3.56
N LEU A 124 11.08 -3.13 2.31
CA LEU A 124 11.62 -3.85 1.13
C LEU A 124 12.98 -3.26 0.68
N VAL A 125 13.92 -3.15 1.61
CA VAL A 125 15.27 -2.63 1.34
C VAL A 125 16.06 -3.67 0.56
N VAL A 126 16.68 -3.25 -0.55
CA VAL A 126 17.49 -4.11 -1.43
C VAL A 126 18.81 -4.50 -0.76
N ASP A 127 19.44 -3.57 -0.05
CA ASP A 127 20.70 -3.81 0.66
C ASP A 127 20.66 -3.15 2.05
N TRP A 128 20.49 -3.97 3.08
CA TRP A 128 20.47 -3.52 4.48
C TRP A 128 21.85 -3.11 5.01
N SER A 129 22.93 -3.43 4.30
CA SER A 129 24.29 -3.06 4.69
C SER A 129 24.64 -1.61 4.34
N ASP A 130 23.99 -1.02 3.33
CA ASP A 130 24.13 0.38 2.95
C ASP A 130 23.30 1.32 3.85
N ARG A 131 23.66 1.35 5.14
CA ARG A 131 23.03 2.23 6.14
C ARG A 131 23.06 3.72 5.75
N PRO A 132 24.13 4.27 5.13
CA PRO A 132 24.11 5.66 4.67
C PRO A 132 22.99 5.98 3.67
N ALA A 133 22.66 5.06 2.75
CA ALA A 133 21.56 5.24 1.81
C ALA A 133 20.18 5.29 2.49
N LEU A 134 20.05 4.71 3.69
CA LEU A 134 18.82 4.72 4.49
C LEU A 134 18.65 5.99 5.35
N SER A 135 19.60 6.93 5.30
CA SER A 135 19.51 8.17 6.08
C SER A 135 18.44 9.13 5.55
N ASN A 136 17.74 9.81 6.46
CA ASN A 136 16.78 10.86 6.14
C ASN A 136 17.02 12.11 7.02
N PRO A 137 17.98 12.97 6.64
CA PRO A 137 18.32 14.17 7.42
C PRO A 137 17.15 15.14 7.58
N ASP A 138 16.23 15.20 6.63
CA ASP A 138 15.04 16.06 6.71
C ASP A 138 14.05 15.53 7.75
N TYR A 139 13.92 14.21 7.89
CA TYR A 139 13.17 13.62 9.00
C TYR A 139 13.78 13.97 10.35
N GLU A 140 15.11 13.85 10.51
CA GLU A 140 15.80 14.15 11.76
C GLU A 140 15.57 15.59 12.20
N ARG A 141 15.56 16.53 11.25
CA ARG A 141 15.26 17.95 11.53
C ARG A 141 13.81 18.15 11.97
N MET A 142 12.88 17.39 11.38
CA MET A 142 11.46 17.44 11.71
C MET A 142 11.06 16.54 12.89
N HIS A 143 12.02 15.86 13.55
CA HIS A 143 11.74 14.88 14.61
C HIS A 143 10.84 15.42 15.72
N ARG A 144 10.95 16.70 16.09
CA ARG A 144 10.08 17.31 17.12
C ARG A 144 8.62 17.41 16.70
N LEU A 145 8.34 17.55 15.40
CA LEU A 145 7.00 17.51 14.83
C LEU A 145 6.46 16.08 14.85
N PHE A 146 7.31 15.11 14.47
CA PHE A 146 6.92 13.71 14.32
C PHE A 146 6.80 12.94 15.64
N ARG A 147 7.58 13.35 16.66
CA ARG A 147 7.52 12.82 18.03
C ARG A 147 7.34 13.96 19.03
N PRO A 148 6.10 14.45 19.22
CA PRO A 148 5.83 15.53 20.14
C PRO A 148 6.23 15.15 21.57
N ARG A 149 6.84 16.07 22.32
CA ARG A 149 7.26 15.79 23.71
C ARG A 149 6.11 15.81 24.71
N SER A 150 5.04 16.52 24.39
CA SER A 150 3.88 16.74 25.26
C SER A 150 2.61 16.74 24.42
N HIS A 151 1.48 16.49 25.08
CA HIS A 151 0.16 16.47 24.47
C HIS A 151 -0.80 17.34 25.28
N HIS A 152 -1.71 18.03 24.60
CA HIS A 152 -2.79 18.78 25.22
C HIS A 152 -4.15 18.10 25.00
N ASN A 153 -4.93 17.92 26.07
CA ASN A 153 -6.21 17.19 26.00
C ASN A 153 -7.31 17.90 25.18
N ILE A 154 -7.20 19.22 24.98
CA ILE A 154 -8.11 19.99 24.12
C ILE A 154 -7.64 19.89 22.65
N PRO A 155 -8.41 19.26 21.74
CA PRO A 155 -7.97 18.97 20.37
C PRO A 155 -7.60 20.21 19.54
N ALA A 156 -8.33 21.32 19.70
CA ALA A 156 -8.04 22.56 18.98
C ALA A 156 -6.70 23.17 19.39
N ILE A 157 -6.37 23.12 20.69
CA ILE A 157 -5.09 23.59 21.22
C ILE A 157 -3.96 22.67 20.76
N GLU A 158 -4.19 21.35 20.74
CA GLU A 158 -3.19 20.40 20.25
C GLU A 158 -2.89 20.61 18.76
N LYS A 159 -3.91 20.82 17.93
CA LYS A 159 -3.72 21.14 16.50
C LYS A 159 -2.95 22.44 16.32
N LEU A 160 -3.24 23.48 17.10
CA LEU A 160 -2.50 24.74 17.05
C LEU A 160 -1.02 24.56 17.47
N ARG A 161 -0.74 23.73 18.48
CA ARG A 161 0.63 23.38 18.91
C ARG A 161 1.38 22.62 17.83
N PHE A 162 0.70 21.69 17.15
CA PHE A 162 1.26 20.95 16.02
C PHE A 162 1.66 21.91 14.88
N LEU A 163 0.75 22.79 14.46
CA LEU A 163 1.01 23.80 13.43
C LEU A 163 2.14 24.76 13.83
N GLY A 164 2.14 25.23 15.08
CA GLY A 164 3.21 26.09 15.60
C GLY A 164 4.57 25.40 15.59
N THR A 165 4.61 24.09 15.91
CA THR A 165 5.82 23.28 15.81
C THR A 165 6.28 23.14 14.36
N MET A 166 5.36 22.82 13.44
CA MET A 166 5.66 22.71 12.01
C MET A 166 6.27 24.01 11.46
N VAL A 167 5.63 25.15 11.71
CA VAL A 167 6.13 26.47 11.26
C VAL A 167 7.51 26.76 11.85
N ARG A 168 7.76 26.39 13.12
CA ARG A 168 9.06 26.59 13.75
C ARG A 168 10.15 25.74 13.10
N GLU A 169 9.91 24.45 12.88
CA GLU A 169 10.91 23.56 12.27
C GLU A 169 11.21 23.95 10.80
N LEU A 170 10.19 24.40 10.05
CA LEU A 170 10.35 24.90 8.67
C LEU A 170 11.09 26.23 8.57
N ARG A 171 11.12 27.04 9.64
CA ARG A 171 11.83 28.34 9.70
C ARG A 171 13.27 28.23 10.18
N THR A 172 13.80 27.01 10.36
CA THR A 172 15.18 26.81 10.78
C THR A 172 16.17 27.26 9.70
N SER A 173 17.42 27.51 10.09
CA SER A 173 18.46 28.11 9.21
C SER A 173 18.88 27.24 8.03
N LYS A 174 18.42 25.98 7.95
CA LYS A 174 18.69 25.08 6.83
C LYS A 174 17.36 24.69 6.19
N PRO A 175 17.20 24.77 4.86
CA PRO A 175 15.98 24.37 4.19
C PRO A 175 15.67 22.90 4.49
N VAL A 176 14.39 22.61 4.72
CA VAL A 176 13.85 21.27 4.93
C VAL A 176 12.84 20.99 3.85
N ASP A 177 12.96 19.85 3.18
CA ASP A 177 11.91 19.34 2.31
C ASP A 177 10.98 18.43 3.13
N LEU A 178 9.78 18.93 3.45
CA LEU A 178 8.78 18.18 4.20
C LEU A 178 8.28 16.95 3.42
N THR A 179 8.19 17.05 2.09
CA THR A 179 7.79 15.92 1.25
C THR A 179 8.81 14.82 1.41
N ARG A 180 10.10 15.13 1.23
CA ARG A 180 11.20 14.18 1.44
C ARG A 180 11.23 13.60 2.86
N ALA A 181 11.04 14.44 3.88
CA ALA A 181 11.02 14.00 5.28
C ALA A 181 9.96 12.92 5.53
N VAL A 182 8.81 13.02 4.86
CA VAL A 182 7.67 12.10 4.99
C VAL A 182 7.80 10.90 4.04
N THR A 183 8.29 11.09 2.81
CA THR A 183 8.27 10.05 1.78
C THR A 183 9.44 9.08 1.84
N LEU A 184 10.65 9.49 2.22
CA LEU A 184 11.82 8.59 2.22
C LEU A 184 11.77 7.47 3.26
N GLY A 185 10.93 7.60 4.29
CA GLY A 185 11.02 6.78 5.49
C GLY A 185 12.21 7.15 6.36
N GLN A 186 12.41 6.42 7.46
CA GLN A 186 13.54 6.60 8.37
C GLN A 186 13.86 5.30 9.11
N TYR A 187 15.10 5.15 9.56
CA TYR A 187 15.60 3.88 10.12
C TYR A 187 16.35 4.08 11.44
N GLY A 188 16.27 5.28 12.04
CA GLY A 188 16.99 5.66 13.25
C GLY A 188 16.10 5.85 14.49
N ASP A 189 14.78 5.86 14.32
CA ASP A 189 13.82 6.09 15.41
C ASP A 189 12.69 5.06 15.41
N PRO A 190 12.85 3.94 16.15
CA PRO A 190 11.84 2.88 16.20
C PRO A 190 10.46 3.32 16.70
N GLN A 191 10.40 4.44 17.44
CA GLN A 191 9.14 5.01 17.94
C GLN A 191 8.61 6.15 17.07
N GLY A 192 9.30 6.48 15.97
CA GLY A 192 8.89 7.48 15.01
C GLY A 192 7.86 6.95 14.02
N ILE A 193 7.19 7.87 13.32
CA ILE A 193 6.42 7.54 12.12
C ILE A 193 7.36 7.16 10.97
N TYR A 194 6.86 6.37 10.01
CA TYR A 194 7.58 5.93 8.80
C TYR A 194 8.89 5.16 9.07
N TYR A 195 8.96 4.46 10.21
CA TYR A 195 10.10 3.63 10.57
C TYR A 195 10.17 2.40 9.67
N GLY A 196 11.31 2.19 9.00
CA GLY A 196 11.50 1.05 8.08
C GLY A 196 12.05 -0.22 8.73
N GLY A 197 12.39 -0.22 10.02
CA GLY A 197 12.98 -1.38 10.69
C GLY A 197 14.51 -1.45 10.62
N GLU A 198 15.10 -2.55 11.10
CA GLU A 198 16.55 -2.77 11.07
C GLU A 198 16.96 -3.87 10.08
N GLN A 199 16.02 -4.72 9.70
CA GLN A 199 16.14 -5.86 8.80
C GLN A 199 14.77 -6.15 8.16
N ALA A 200 14.73 -7.06 7.19
CA ALA A 200 13.48 -7.50 6.60
C ALA A 200 12.57 -8.18 7.65
N GLU A 201 11.33 -7.73 7.74
CA GLU A 201 10.28 -8.37 8.54
C GLU A 201 9.85 -9.69 7.88
N PRO A 202 9.27 -10.64 8.63
CA PRO A 202 8.85 -11.93 8.07
C PRO A 202 7.89 -11.81 6.87
N ALA A 203 6.95 -10.85 6.91
CA ALA A 203 6.05 -10.56 5.81
C ALA A 203 6.81 -10.10 4.55
N THR A 204 7.80 -9.22 4.74
CA THR A 204 8.68 -8.73 3.68
C THR A 204 9.48 -9.86 3.05
N ALA A 205 10.13 -10.70 3.86
CA ALA A 205 10.92 -11.82 3.36
C ALA A 205 10.07 -12.80 2.52
N ALA A 206 8.84 -13.09 2.96
CA ALA A 206 7.91 -13.92 2.22
C ALA A 206 7.46 -13.28 0.89
N LEU A 207 7.27 -11.95 0.84
CA LEU A 207 7.01 -11.24 -0.41
C LEU A 207 8.21 -11.27 -1.36
N GLN A 208 9.43 -11.08 -0.84
CA GLN A 208 10.66 -11.17 -1.64
C GLN A 208 10.79 -12.56 -2.27
N GLU A 209 10.56 -13.64 -1.50
CA GLU A 209 10.56 -15.01 -2.03
C GLU A 209 9.47 -15.21 -3.09
N LEU A 210 8.26 -14.71 -2.84
CA LEU A 210 7.15 -14.77 -3.80
C LEU A 210 7.53 -14.08 -5.12
N TYR A 211 8.06 -12.87 -5.07
CA TYR A 211 8.44 -12.09 -6.25
C TYR A 211 9.59 -12.74 -7.01
N GLU A 212 10.61 -13.26 -6.33
CA GLU A 212 11.69 -14.02 -6.95
C GLU A 212 11.19 -15.30 -7.63
N ARG A 213 10.23 -16.00 -7.02
CA ARG A 213 9.59 -17.16 -7.65
C ARG A 213 8.83 -16.74 -8.90
N CYS A 214 7.95 -15.74 -8.81
CA CYS A 214 7.16 -15.28 -9.96
C CYS A 214 8.05 -14.80 -11.12
N MET A 215 9.12 -14.04 -10.84
CA MET A 215 10.09 -13.57 -11.85
C MET A 215 10.82 -14.70 -12.57
N ARG A 216 11.00 -15.85 -11.91
CA ARG A 216 11.63 -17.03 -12.46
C ARG A 216 10.67 -17.88 -13.30
N GLU A 217 9.40 -17.94 -12.91
CA GLU A 217 8.41 -18.83 -13.50
C GLU A 217 7.66 -18.20 -14.68
N TYR A 218 7.39 -16.89 -14.62
CA TYR A 218 6.55 -16.20 -15.60
C TYR A 218 7.35 -15.23 -16.47
N LYS A 219 6.97 -15.14 -17.74
CA LYS A 219 7.56 -14.20 -18.71
C LYS A 219 6.98 -12.80 -18.59
N GLN A 220 5.70 -12.70 -18.22
CA GLN A 220 5.01 -11.44 -18.00
C GLN A 220 4.40 -11.40 -16.59
N ILE A 221 4.61 -10.29 -15.89
CA ILE A 221 4.12 -10.06 -14.54
C ILE A 221 3.39 -8.73 -14.50
N VAL A 222 2.13 -8.77 -14.06
CA VAL A 222 1.33 -7.60 -13.72
C VAL A 222 1.09 -7.60 -12.23
N LEU A 223 1.60 -6.60 -11.50
CA LEU A 223 1.41 -6.47 -10.05
C LEU A 223 0.66 -5.19 -9.71
N LEU A 224 -0.43 -5.34 -8.96
CA LEU A 224 -1.31 -4.27 -8.52
C LEU A 224 -1.35 -4.23 -6.99
N ASP A 225 -0.81 -3.17 -6.39
CA ASP A 225 -0.88 -2.97 -4.94
C ASP A 225 -1.95 -1.96 -4.55
N MET A 226 -2.76 -2.28 -3.53
CA MET A 226 -3.92 -1.48 -3.16
C MET A 226 -3.60 -0.53 -2.01
N HIS A 227 -3.64 0.77 -2.28
CA HIS A 227 -3.30 1.84 -1.36
C HIS A 227 -4.34 2.95 -1.28
N THR A 228 -4.35 3.70 -0.18
CA THR A 228 -5.25 4.83 0.00
C THR A 228 -4.52 6.01 0.62
N GLY A 229 -4.92 7.23 0.24
CA GLY A 229 -4.49 8.45 0.91
C GLY A 229 -3.78 9.45 0.01
N TYR A 230 -3.30 9.03 -1.17
CA TYR A 230 -2.70 9.95 -2.15
C TYR A 230 -3.72 10.46 -3.17
N GLY A 231 -3.67 11.77 -3.46
CA GLY A 231 -4.43 12.41 -4.53
C GLY A 231 -5.80 12.98 -4.13
N PRO A 232 -6.53 13.58 -5.09
CA PRO A 232 -7.89 14.06 -4.94
C PRO A 232 -8.84 13.03 -4.33
N SER A 233 -9.73 13.47 -3.43
CA SER A 233 -10.66 12.61 -2.70
C SER A 233 -11.70 11.90 -3.57
N ASP A 234 -11.82 12.29 -4.84
CA ASP A 234 -12.83 11.81 -5.78
C ASP A 234 -12.22 10.94 -6.90
N ARG A 235 -10.97 10.50 -6.75
CA ARG A 235 -10.23 9.84 -7.83
C ARG A 235 -9.21 8.82 -7.32
N MET A 236 -9.08 7.74 -8.09
CA MET A 236 -7.94 6.83 -8.00
C MET A 236 -6.85 7.20 -9.01
N PHE A 237 -5.60 6.97 -8.65
CA PHE A 237 -4.46 7.05 -9.56
C PHE A 237 -3.75 5.70 -9.65
N LEU A 238 -3.21 5.39 -10.84
CA LEU A 238 -2.11 4.44 -10.96
C LEU A 238 -0.82 5.20 -10.68
N VAL A 239 -0.11 4.82 -9.63
CA VAL A 239 1.17 5.42 -9.23
C VAL A 239 2.29 4.44 -9.58
N ASN A 240 3.04 4.79 -10.63
CA ASN A 240 4.14 3.98 -11.13
C ASN A 240 5.47 4.44 -10.53
N SER A 241 6.39 3.49 -10.37
CA SER A 241 7.80 3.82 -10.10
C SER A 241 8.38 4.61 -11.27
N SER A 242 9.35 5.48 -10.99
CA SER A 242 10.13 6.14 -12.04
C SER A 242 11.00 5.16 -12.86
N LEU A 243 11.16 3.93 -12.36
CA LEU A 243 11.87 2.85 -13.05
C LEU A 243 11.00 2.10 -14.07
N GLU A 244 9.70 2.43 -14.18
CA GLU A 244 8.82 1.89 -15.22
C GLU A 244 9.28 2.42 -16.60
N PRO A 245 9.70 1.55 -17.54
CA PRO A 245 10.24 1.98 -18.83
C PRO A 245 9.21 2.63 -19.76
N ARG A 246 7.92 2.34 -19.60
CA ARG A 246 6.85 2.89 -20.44
C ARG A 246 6.38 4.22 -19.87
N GLY A 247 6.55 5.28 -20.65
CA GLY A 247 6.13 6.61 -20.22
C GLY A 247 4.62 6.76 -20.07
N ARG A 248 4.17 7.69 -19.22
CA ARG A 248 2.74 7.96 -19.00
C ARG A 248 1.85 7.99 -20.25
N PRO A 249 2.18 8.67 -21.37
CA PRO A 249 1.31 8.70 -22.56
C PRO A 249 1.11 7.33 -23.21
N GLU A 250 2.14 6.49 -23.18
CA GLU A 250 2.07 5.12 -23.68
C GLU A 250 1.12 4.29 -22.82
N LEU A 251 1.26 4.37 -21.50
CA LEU A 251 0.41 3.65 -20.57
C LEU A 251 -1.04 4.13 -20.60
N GLN A 252 -1.29 5.44 -20.68
CA GLN A 252 -2.64 5.99 -20.82
C GLN A 252 -3.34 5.41 -22.05
N LYS A 253 -2.62 5.32 -23.17
CA LYS A 253 -3.14 4.70 -24.40
C LYS A 253 -3.35 3.19 -24.22
N LYS A 254 -2.33 2.46 -23.74
CA LYS A 254 -2.36 1.00 -23.58
C LYS A 254 -3.50 0.54 -22.67
N LEU A 255 -3.69 1.23 -21.55
CA LEU A 255 -4.67 0.90 -20.53
C LEU A 255 -6.03 1.60 -20.78
N SER A 256 -6.07 2.62 -21.65
CA SER A 256 -7.23 3.53 -21.77
C SER A 256 -7.67 4.09 -20.42
N TYR A 257 -6.69 4.46 -19.60
CA TYR A 257 -6.89 4.98 -18.25
C TYR A 257 -6.10 6.28 -18.09
N GLU A 258 -6.79 7.38 -17.80
CA GLU A 258 -6.21 8.72 -17.82
C GLU A 258 -5.41 9.06 -16.55
N SER A 259 -5.85 8.57 -15.39
CA SER A 259 -5.31 8.96 -14.08
C SER A 259 -4.05 8.18 -13.73
N ILE A 260 -2.99 8.37 -14.51
CA ILE A 260 -1.68 7.76 -14.30
C ILE A 260 -0.69 8.84 -13.88
N THR A 261 0.05 8.58 -12.81
CA THR A 261 1.17 9.42 -12.36
C THR A 261 2.38 8.55 -12.10
N GLU A 262 3.54 9.19 -12.13
CA GLU A 262 4.81 8.59 -11.77
C GLU A 262 5.25 9.19 -10.43
N THR A 263 5.97 8.42 -9.63
CA THR A 263 6.75 8.97 -8.52
C THR A 263 7.78 9.93 -9.14
N LYS A 264 7.62 11.23 -8.92
CA LYS A 264 8.37 12.27 -9.65
C LYS A 264 9.88 12.02 -9.62
N GLU A 265 10.45 11.83 -10.80
CA GLU A 265 11.90 11.93 -11.04
C GLU A 265 12.29 13.41 -11.14
N GLY A 266 13.24 13.87 -10.31
CA GLY A 266 13.71 15.26 -10.39
C GLY A 266 14.56 15.76 -9.22
N GLU A 267 14.49 15.12 -8.06
CA GLU A 267 15.44 15.27 -6.96
C GLU A 267 15.69 13.87 -6.42
N PHE A 268 16.93 13.54 -6.05
CA PHE A 268 17.38 12.20 -5.62
C PHE A 268 16.62 11.63 -4.40
N TYR A 269 15.34 11.31 -4.53
CA TYR A 269 14.54 10.71 -3.49
C TYR A 269 14.22 9.28 -3.87
N ARG A 270 15.23 8.42 -3.76
CA ARG A 270 15.02 6.96 -3.69
C ARG A 270 14.11 6.71 -2.49
N ILE A 271 12.84 6.37 -2.72
CA ILE A 271 11.99 5.90 -1.61
C ILE A 271 12.63 4.61 -1.12
N ASN A 272 13.15 4.63 0.10
CA ASN A 272 13.87 3.49 0.63
C ASN A 272 12.87 2.45 1.10
N GLY A 273 12.98 1.24 0.54
CA GLY A 273 12.17 0.10 0.94
C GLY A 273 10.75 0.07 0.38
N ASP A 274 10.48 0.84 -0.69
CA ASP A 274 9.22 0.80 -1.42
C ASP A 274 9.07 -0.48 -2.25
N MET A 275 7.86 -1.05 -2.25
CA MET A 275 7.58 -2.34 -2.88
C MET A 275 7.65 -2.31 -4.41
N ILE A 276 7.11 -1.27 -5.04
CA ILE A 276 7.09 -1.16 -6.49
C ILE A 276 8.52 -0.94 -7.01
N ASP A 277 9.27 -0.05 -6.36
CA ASP A 277 10.70 0.17 -6.65
C ASP A 277 11.53 -1.11 -6.46
N TYR A 278 11.26 -1.89 -5.41
CA TYR A 278 11.95 -3.16 -5.16
C TYR A 278 11.75 -4.14 -6.33
N LEU A 279 10.54 -4.28 -6.86
CA LEU A 279 10.24 -5.16 -7.99
C LEU A 279 11.01 -4.78 -9.25
N TYR A 280 11.04 -3.50 -9.62
CA TYR A 280 11.80 -3.04 -10.78
C TYR A 280 13.30 -3.25 -10.60
N ARG A 281 13.84 -3.03 -9.40
CA ARG A 281 15.25 -3.28 -9.09
C ARG A 281 15.59 -4.76 -9.14
N LEU A 282 14.75 -5.63 -8.59
CA LEU A 282 14.90 -7.08 -8.65
C LEU A 282 14.91 -7.57 -10.12
N ARG A 283 13.92 -7.11 -10.90
CA ARG A 283 13.81 -7.43 -12.34
C ARG A 283 15.06 -6.98 -13.09
N ALA A 284 15.49 -5.73 -12.91
CA ALA A 284 16.68 -5.21 -13.59
C ALA A 284 17.97 -5.94 -13.20
N ALA A 285 18.12 -6.36 -11.94
CA ALA A 285 19.34 -6.98 -11.45
C ALA A 285 19.43 -8.49 -11.78
N ARG A 286 18.31 -9.22 -11.80
CA ARG A 286 18.31 -10.70 -11.86
C ARG A 286 17.48 -11.30 -12.99
N TYR A 287 16.49 -10.58 -13.50
CA TYR A 287 15.53 -11.10 -14.48
C TYR A 287 15.25 -10.08 -15.60
N PRO A 288 16.28 -9.61 -16.32
CA PRO A 288 16.16 -8.49 -17.26
C PRO A 288 15.27 -8.80 -18.48
N ASP A 289 14.96 -10.07 -18.73
CA ASP A 289 14.11 -10.51 -19.84
C ASP A 289 12.62 -10.62 -19.46
N THR A 290 12.28 -10.54 -18.16
CA THR A 290 10.88 -10.58 -17.71
C THR A 290 10.18 -9.26 -18.04
N GLU A 291 9.01 -9.33 -18.67
CA GLU A 291 8.12 -8.18 -18.83
C GLU A 291 7.41 -7.90 -17.50
N LEU A 292 7.65 -6.73 -16.92
CA LEU A 292 7.05 -6.33 -15.64
C LEU A 292 6.20 -5.08 -15.84
N PHE A 293 4.97 -5.08 -15.33
CA PHE A 293 4.20 -3.88 -15.01
C PHE A 293 3.79 -3.96 -13.54
N ALA A 294 4.40 -3.15 -12.69
CA ALA A 294 4.04 -3.02 -11.28
C ALA A 294 3.58 -1.59 -10.99
N THR A 295 2.41 -1.45 -10.36
CA THR A 295 1.80 -0.16 -10.03
C THR A 295 1.03 -0.22 -8.71
N ALA A 296 0.95 0.92 -8.03
CA ALA A 296 0.07 1.11 -6.89
C ALA A 296 -1.25 1.75 -7.36
N PHE A 297 -2.38 1.18 -6.93
CA PHE A 297 -3.68 1.81 -7.00
C PHE A 297 -3.81 2.71 -5.77
N GLU A 298 -3.76 4.02 -5.98
CA GLU A 298 -3.86 5.02 -4.91
C GLU A 298 -5.22 5.70 -4.95
N PHE A 299 -6.09 5.39 -3.99
CA PHE A 299 -7.38 6.04 -3.84
C PHE A 299 -7.26 7.28 -2.96
N GLY A 300 -7.49 8.47 -3.50
CA GLY A 300 -7.43 9.69 -2.71
C GLY A 300 -8.56 9.77 -1.68
N THR A 301 -8.25 10.24 -0.47
CA THR A 301 -9.21 10.26 0.66
C THR A 301 -9.48 11.67 1.17
N LEU A 302 -8.55 12.29 1.89
CA LEU A 302 -8.69 13.65 2.41
C LEU A 302 -8.47 14.73 1.32
N GLY A 303 -7.95 14.34 0.16
CA GLY A 303 -7.59 15.22 -0.95
C GLY A 303 -6.12 15.61 -0.97
N ASP A 304 -5.73 16.34 -2.01
CA ASP A 304 -4.33 16.70 -2.33
C ASP A 304 -3.94 18.13 -1.92
N SER A 305 -4.88 18.91 -1.37
CA SER A 305 -4.61 20.26 -0.87
C SER A 305 -3.57 20.26 0.27
N ILE A 306 -2.83 21.36 0.41
CA ILE A 306 -1.85 21.52 1.51
C ILE A 306 -2.51 21.29 2.89
N LEU A 307 -3.75 21.76 3.07
CA LEU A 307 -4.49 21.58 4.32
C LEU A 307 -4.82 20.10 4.59
N ALA A 308 -5.16 19.34 3.54
CA ALA A 308 -5.41 17.90 3.64
C ALA A 308 -4.13 17.14 3.98
N GLN A 309 -3.00 17.50 3.36
CA GLN A 309 -1.69 16.90 3.67
C GLN A 309 -1.27 17.16 5.13
N ILE A 310 -1.43 18.39 5.62
CA ILE A 310 -1.17 18.75 7.02
C ILE A 310 -2.08 17.97 7.97
N GLU A 311 -3.37 17.83 7.63
CA GLU A 311 -4.32 17.06 8.43
C GLU A 311 -3.94 15.57 8.47
N SER A 312 -3.54 14.99 7.34
CA SER A 312 -3.08 13.61 7.24
C SER A 312 -1.85 13.34 8.11
N LEU A 313 -0.85 14.22 8.03
CA LEU A 313 0.34 14.15 8.86
C LEU A 313 0.00 14.30 10.35
N HIS A 314 -0.89 15.23 10.70
CA HIS A 314 -1.32 15.43 12.09
C HIS A 314 -2.03 14.19 12.66
N ILE A 315 -2.93 13.57 11.88
CA ILE A 315 -3.61 12.32 12.27
C ILE A 315 -2.60 11.20 12.46
N THR A 316 -1.61 11.07 11.55
CA THR A 316 -0.54 10.06 11.63
C THR A 316 0.33 10.23 12.87
N VAL A 317 0.75 11.46 13.17
CA VAL A 317 1.53 11.76 14.39
C VAL A 317 0.73 11.45 15.65
N GLN A 318 -0.55 11.80 15.71
CA GLN A 318 -1.40 11.50 16.87
C GLN A 318 -1.61 10.00 17.06
N GLN A 319 -1.79 9.24 15.97
CA GLN A 319 -1.95 7.78 16.04
C GLN A 319 -0.68 7.12 16.59
N ASN A 320 0.50 7.51 16.11
CA ASN A 320 1.76 6.98 16.60
C ASN A 320 2.05 7.42 18.05
N ASP A 321 1.77 8.67 18.41
CA ASP A 321 1.96 9.15 19.78
C ASP A 321 1.03 8.43 20.77
N HIS A 322 -0.22 8.15 20.37
CA HIS A 322 -1.14 7.34 21.16
C HIS A 322 -0.64 5.90 21.33
N ARG A 323 -0.16 5.27 20.26
CA ARG A 323 0.40 3.91 20.29
C ARG A 323 1.51 3.77 21.34
N HIS A 324 2.47 4.68 21.35
CA HIS A 324 3.65 4.58 22.20
C HIS A 324 3.47 5.17 23.60
N ARG A 325 2.56 6.13 23.78
CA ARG A 325 2.44 6.90 25.03
C ARG A 325 1.04 6.97 25.62
N GLY A 326 0.05 6.37 24.97
CA GLY A 326 -1.34 6.36 25.43
C GLY A 326 -2.00 7.75 25.45
N ARG A 327 -1.46 8.74 24.74
CA ARG A 327 -1.94 10.12 24.79
C ARG A 327 -3.12 10.35 23.84
N GLY A 328 -4.03 11.23 24.24
CA GLY A 328 -5.25 11.54 23.50
C GLY A 328 -6.33 10.47 23.61
N SER A 329 -7.50 10.76 23.01
CA SER A 329 -8.65 9.85 23.04
C SER A 329 -8.50 8.74 22.00
N LYS A 330 -8.37 7.49 22.47
CA LYS A 330 -8.28 6.29 21.62
C LYS A 330 -9.39 6.22 20.58
N SER A 331 -10.64 6.48 20.98
CA SER A 331 -11.80 6.39 20.08
C SER A 331 -11.80 7.47 19.02
N ASN A 332 -11.39 8.71 19.35
CA ASN A 332 -11.32 9.80 18.40
C ASN A 332 -10.21 9.59 17.36
N ILE A 333 -9.02 9.20 17.83
CA ILE A 333 -7.85 8.93 16.99
C ILE A 333 -8.16 7.78 16.05
N ARG A 334 -8.68 6.65 16.57
CA ARG A 334 -9.10 5.50 15.77
C ARG A 334 -10.10 5.90 14.68
N ARG A 335 -11.16 6.64 15.05
CA ARG A 335 -12.18 7.10 14.08
C ARG A 335 -11.58 7.97 12.97
N ARG A 336 -10.74 8.94 13.31
CA ARG A 336 -10.12 9.84 12.32
C ARG A 336 -9.13 9.10 11.42
N PHE A 337 -8.35 8.19 11.99
CA PHE A 337 -7.39 7.37 11.25
C PHE A 337 -8.12 6.42 10.28
N ARG A 338 -9.23 5.80 10.73
CA ARG A 338 -10.08 4.99 9.86
C ARG A 338 -10.73 5.79 8.74
N GLU A 339 -11.28 6.96 9.02
CA GLU A 339 -11.86 7.79 7.94
C GLU A 339 -10.80 8.29 6.95
N MET A 340 -9.55 8.46 7.39
CA MET A 340 -8.43 8.87 6.54
C MET A 340 -7.98 7.80 5.54
N TYR A 341 -8.07 6.51 5.89
CA TYR A 341 -7.60 5.40 5.05
C TYR A 341 -8.72 4.50 4.49
N ALA A 342 -9.88 4.45 5.15
CA ALA A 342 -11.03 3.67 4.71
C ALA A 342 -12.33 4.46 4.89
N PRO A 343 -12.55 5.52 4.07
CA PRO A 343 -13.70 6.41 4.21
C PRO A 343 -15.04 5.66 4.30
N SER A 344 -15.89 6.13 5.21
CA SER A 344 -17.24 5.58 5.41
C SER A 344 -18.26 6.12 4.41
N SER A 345 -17.92 7.20 3.70
CA SER A 345 -18.78 7.83 2.69
C SER A 345 -19.20 6.86 1.58
N ALA A 346 -20.51 6.67 1.41
CA ALA A 346 -21.07 5.83 0.35
C ALA A 346 -20.74 6.33 -1.05
N ALA A 347 -20.69 7.65 -1.24
CA ALA A 347 -20.30 8.27 -2.51
C ALA A 347 -18.84 7.97 -2.84
N TRP A 348 -17.94 8.11 -1.85
CA TRP A 348 -16.53 7.76 -2.01
C TRP A 348 -16.34 6.29 -2.36
N ARG A 349 -16.98 5.39 -1.61
CA ARG A 349 -16.91 3.94 -1.84
C ARG A 349 -17.40 3.54 -3.22
N SER A 350 -18.47 4.16 -3.69
CA SER A 350 -19.02 3.89 -5.02
C SER A 350 -18.08 4.38 -6.13
N LYS A 351 -17.46 5.56 -5.94
CA LYS A 351 -16.46 6.11 -6.87
C LYS A 351 -15.19 5.25 -6.90
N ALA A 352 -14.70 4.81 -5.75
CA ALA A 352 -13.53 3.92 -5.67
C ALA A 352 -13.76 2.61 -6.43
N ILE A 353 -14.93 1.97 -6.27
CA ILE A 353 -15.29 0.78 -7.05
C ILE A 353 -15.35 1.07 -8.56
N SER A 354 -15.93 2.21 -8.95
CA SER A 354 -16.01 2.62 -10.35
C SER A 354 -14.63 2.83 -10.98
N ASP A 355 -13.73 3.52 -10.28
CA ASP A 355 -12.37 3.81 -10.78
C ASP A 355 -11.53 2.53 -10.86
N CYS A 356 -11.62 1.67 -9.85
CA CYS A 356 -10.93 0.40 -9.82
C CYS A 356 -11.41 -0.53 -10.96
N ARG A 357 -12.72 -0.58 -11.21
CA ARG A 357 -13.29 -1.33 -12.34
C ARG A 357 -12.71 -0.86 -13.67
N GLN A 358 -12.69 0.45 -13.91
CA GLN A 358 -12.14 1.01 -15.15
C GLN A 358 -10.64 0.66 -15.30
N ALA A 359 -9.87 0.73 -14.22
CA ALA A 359 -8.46 0.38 -14.25
C ALA A 359 -8.24 -1.12 -14.51
N TYR A 360 -9.00 -2.02 -13.88
CA TYR A 360 -8.94 -3.45 -14.15
C TYR A 360 -9.31 -3.79 -15.60
N GLU A 361 -10.38 -3.21 -16.14
CA GLU A 361 -10.75 -3.37 -17.56
C GLU A 361 -9.59 -2.97 -18.48
N GLY A 362 -8.97 -1.83 -18.18
CA GLY A 362 -7.83 -1.29 -18.92
C GLY A 362 -6.59 -2.18 -18.85
N ILE A 363 -6.24 -2.65 -17.66
CA ILE A 363 -5.05 -3.46 -17.39
C ILE A 363 -5.20 -4.87 -17.97
N ILE A 364 -6.31 -5.55 -17.68
CA ILE A 364 -6.56 -6.90 -18.20
C ILE A 364 -6.53 -6.91 -19.73
N ARG A 365 -7.21 -5.95 -20.37
CA ARG A 365 -7.17 -5.82 -21.83
C ARG A 365 -5.79 -5.42 -22.34
N GLY A 366 -5.14 -4.44 -21.70
CA GLY A 366 -3.87 -3.89 -22.15
C GLY A 366 -2.71 -4.87 -22.05
N PHE A 367 -2.77 -5.82 -21.12
CA PHE A 367 -1.76 -6.88 -20.93
C PHE A 367 -2.21 -8.25 -21.44
N GLU A 368 -3.40 -8.36 -22.02
CA GLU A 368 -3.93 -9.63 -22.57
C GLU A 368 -4.01 -10.76 -21.53
N LEU A 369 -4.46 -10.41 -20.31
CA LEU A 369 -4.57 -11.31 -19.15
C LEU A 369 -5.78 -12.25 -19.19
#